data_AF-A0A1G7JVF7-F1
#
_entry.id   AF-A0A1G7JVF7-F1
#
_cell.length_a   1.000
_cell.length_b   1.000
_cell.length_c   1.000
_cell.angle_alpha   90.00
_cell.angle_beta   90.00
_cell.angle_gamma   90.00
#
_symmetry.space_group_name_H-M   'P 1'
#
loop_
_entity.id
_entity.type
_entity.pdbx_description
1 polymer ?
#
loop_
_entity_poly.entity_id
_entity_poly.type
_entity_poly.pdbx_seq_one_letter_code
_entity_poly.pdbx_strand_id
1 'polypeptide(L)'
;MELHDYIESGIIESYLLGLASDAEAELFEHMRSLYPELNTEISAAEYRLQKVMEDGGVTPPAIVWNKIAGRLTPHGGNGYYSRAGRQQTDGPRTYVLQPRNNTITVSIWWRCTVIAMMVIIMALVASTIYFYQQFRNMEERLMRLYPTHTEMSPPDVR
;
A
#
# COMPACT_ATOMS: atom_id res chain seq x y z
N MET A 1 -4.96 37.57 33.85
CA MET A 1 -5.33 37.82 32.45
C MET A 1 -6.55 36.99 32.15
N GLU A 2 -7.57 37.57 31.54
CA GLU A 2 -8.64 36.77 30.94
C GLU A 2 -8.09 36.09 29.68
N LEU A 3 -8.55 34.87 29.40
CA LEU A 3 -8.08 34.09 28.25
C LEU A 3 -8.37 34.81 26.93
N HIS A 4 -9.48 35.54 26.86
CA HIS A 4 -9.88 36.31 25.69
C HIS A 4 -8.86 37.41 25.36
N ASP A 5 -8.45 38.22 26.34
CA ASP A 5 -7.40 39.23 26.18
C ASP A 5 -6.07 38.62 25.72
N TYR A 6 -5.77 37.40 26.19
CA TYR A 6 -4.56 36.69 25.78
C TYR A 6 -4.63 36.26 24.31
N ILE A 7 -5.78 35.78 23.84
CA ILE A 7 -5.99 35.44 22.42
C ILE A 7 -5.92 36.70 21.55
N GLU A 8 -6.55 37.79 21.97
CA GLU A 8 -6.57 39.06 21.22
C GLU A 8 -5.22 39.77 21.19
N SER A 9 -4.29 39.42 22.08
CA SER A 9 -2.94 40.02 22.13
C SER A 9 -2.09 39.74 20.88
N GLY A 10 -2.47 38.79 20.03
CA GLY A 10 -1.71 38.39 18.84
C GLY A 10 -0.51 37.48 19.14
N ILE A 11 -0.43 36.95 20.37
CA ILE A 11 0.63 36.03 20.79
C ILE A 11 0.63 34.74 19.96
N ILE A 12 -0.55 34.24 19.56
CA ILE A 12 -0.70 33.02 18.77
C ILE A 12 -0.02 33.20 17.41
N GLU A 13 -0.33 34.29 16.71
CA GLU A 13 0.26 34.60 15.41
C GLU A 13 1.77 34.83 15.51
N SER A 14 2.23 35.55 16.54
CA SER A 14 3.65 35.76 16.78
C SER A 14 4.38 34.45 17.03
N TYR A 15 3.79 33.54 17.81
CA TYR A 15 4.35 32.22 18.08
C TYR A 15 4.41 31.34 16.83
N LEU A 16 3.31 31.24 16.07
CA LEU A 16 3.24 30.43 14.84
C LEU A 16 4.24 30.90 13.76
N LEU A 17 4.50 32.21 13.69
CA LEU A 17 5.47 32.80 12.76
C LEU A 17 6.92 32.71 13.26
N GLY A 18 7.15 32.26 14.50
CA GLY A 18 8.47 32.23 15.12
C GLY A 18 9.03 33.61 15.46
N LEU A 19 8.15 34.59 15.71
CA LEU A 19 8.49 35.97 16.10
C LEU A 19 8.43 36.19 17.61
N ALA A 20 7.78 35.27 18.35
CA ALA A 20 7.72 35.32 19.80
C ALA A 20 9.11 35.11 20.43
N SER A 21 9.37 35.79 21.54
CA SER A 21 10.58 35.55 22.33
C SER A 21 10.53 34.19 23.04
N ASP A 22 11.68 33.65 23.43
CA ASP A 22 11.77 32.35 24.12
C ASP A 22 10.90 32.31 25.39
N ALA A 23 10.88 33.40 26.16
CA ALA A 23 10.07 33.51 27.37
C ALA A 23 8.55 33.51 27.09
N GLU A 24 8.13 34.17 26.00
CA GLU A 24 6.74 34.19 25.57
C GLU A 24 6.30 32.83 25.01
N ALA A 25 7.18 32.14 24.30
CA ALA A 25 6.96 30.79 23.79
C ALA A 25 6.76 29.77 24.94
N GLU A 26 7.60 29.83 25.98
CA GLU A 26 7.43 29.00 27.17
C GLU A 26 6.11 29.29 27.90
N LEU A 27 5.76 30.58 28.05
CA LEU A 27 4.49 30.97 28.65
C LEU A 27 3.31 30.49 27.80
N PHE A 28 3.41 30.57 26.49
CA PHE A 28 2.39 30.09 25.56
C PHE A 28 2.17 28.57 25.67
N GLU A 29 3.23 27.77 25.70
CA GLU A 29 3.11 26.32 25.89
C GLU A 29 2.52 25.98 27.27
N HIS A 30 2.89 26.73 28.31
CA HIS A 30 2.24 26.59 29.62
C HIS A 30 0.75 26.92 29.57
N MET A 31 0.36 28.03 28.92
CA MET A 31 -1.04 28.44 28.77
C MET A 31 -1.85 27.41 27.96
N ARG A 32 -1.25 26.82 26.92
CA ARG A 32 -1.84 25.73 26.14
C ARG A 32 -2.10 24.48 26.97
N SER A 33 -1.26 24.19 27.96
CA SER A 33 -1.48 23.07 28.89
C SER A 33 -2.65 23.31 29.84
N LEU A 34 -2.89 24.56 30.22
CA LEU A 34 -3.95 24.97 31.14
C LEU A 34 -5.32 25.11 30.45
N TYR A 35 -5.32 25.62 29.21
CA TYR A 35 -6.53 25.96 28.46
C TYR A 35 -6.56 25.20 27.13
N PRO A 36 -7.13 23.98 27.08
CA PRO A 36 -7.19 23.20 25.85
C PRO A 36 -8.06 23.84 24.76
N GLU A 37 -8.97 24.74 25.14
CA GLU A 37 -9.78 25.55 24.22
C GLU A 37 -8.94 26.46 23.32
N LEU A 38 -7.74 26.85 23.76
CA LEU A 38 -6.77 27.62 22.99
C LEU A 38 -6.35 26.89 21.70
N ASN A 39 -6.37 25.55 21.67
CA ASN A 39 -6.04 24.79 20.47
C ASN A 39 -7.01 25.08 19.30
N THR A 40 -8.26 25.43 19.60
CA THR A 40 -9.24 25.81 18.57
C THR A 40 -8.80 27.11 17.89
N GLU A 41 -8.42 28.12 18.68
CA GLU A 41 -7.93 29.40 18.16
C GLU A 41 -6.60 29.25 17.43
N ILE A 42 -5.70 28.40 17.92
CA ILE A 42 -4.45 28.06 17.24
C ILE A 42 -4.75 27.48 15.85
N SER A 43 -5.65 26.49 15.76
CA SER A 43 -6.02 25.90 14.47
C SER A 43 -6.66 26.91 13.50
N ALA A 44 -7.46 27.85 14.02
CA ALA A 44 -8.07 28.90 13.23
C ALA A 44 -7.02 29.89 12.72
N ALA A 45 -6.01 30.24 13.53
CA ALA A 45 -4.88 31.06 13.12
C ALA A 45 -4.00 30.35 12.09
N GLU A 46 -3.67 29.06 12.28
CA GLU A 46 -2.92 28.24 11.32
C GLU A 46 -3.63 28.19 9.97
N TYR A 47 -4.95 27.97 9.95
CA TYR A 47 -5.73 27.95 8.72
C TYR A 47 -5.72 29.30 7.98
N ARG A 48 -5.88 30.41 8.72
CA ARG A 48 -5.76 31.77 8.15
C ARG A 48 -4.39 31.97 7.52
N LEU A 49 -3.33 31.55 8.21
CA LEU A 49 -1.96 31.68 7.73
C LEU A 49 -1.69 30.83 6.48
N GLN A 50 -2.15 29.57 6.49
CA GLN A 50 -2.03 28.66 5.35
C GLN A 50 -2.66 29.27 4.10
N LYS A 51 -3.86 29.85 4.21
CA LYS A 51 -4.55 30.47 3.07
C LYS A 51 -3.75 31.63 2.48
N VAL A 52 -3.17 32.48 3.33
CA VAL A 52 -2.30 33.59 2.88
C VAL A 52 -1.05 33.06 2.19
N MET A 53 -0.44 31.99 2.72
CA MET A 53 0.73 31.36 2.13
C MET A 53 0.43 30.66 0.80
N GLU A 54 -0.76 30.08 0.65
CA GLU A 54 -1.22 29.45 -0.59
C GLU A 54 -1.44 30.51 -1.68
N ASP A 55 -2.14 31.60 -1.35
CA ASP A 55 -2.42 32.70 -2.27
C ASP A 55 -1.12 33.44 -2.70
N GLY A 56 -0.16 33.57 -1.79
CA GLY A 56 1.15 34.22 -2.04
C GLY A 56 2.28 33.27 -2.45
N GLY A 57 2.00 31.98 -2.61
CA GLY A 57 3.01 30.94 -2.78
C GLY A 57 3.71 31.00 -4.14
N VAL A 58 5.04 30.92 -4.14
CA VAL A 58 5.84 30.81 -5.37
C VAL A 58 6.07 29.33 -5.69
N THR A 59 5.79 28.91 -6.94
CA THR A 59 6.04 27.54 -7.38
C THR A 59 7.54 27.21 -7.32
N PRO A 60 7.98 26.19 -6.57
CA PRO A 60 9.38 25.83 -6.51
C PRO A 60 9.86 25.23 -7.84
N PRO A 61 11.15 25.37 -8.21
CA PRO A 61 11.70 24.73 -9.41
C PRO A 61 11.58 23.21 -9.36
N ALA A 62 11.28 22.58 -10.50
CA ALA A 62 11.09 21.12 -10.61
C ALA A 62 12.28 20.28 -10.08
N ILE A 63 13.50 20.84 -10.10
CA ILE A 63 14.71 20.21 -9.56
C ILE A 63 14.61 19.93 -8.05
N VAL A 64 13.87 20.76 -7.31
CA VAL A 64 13.73 20.64 -5.86
C VAL A 64 12.99 19.35 -5.49
N TRP A 65 11.92 19.01 -6.22
CA TRP A 65 11.18 17.77 -6.02
C TRP A 65 12.07 16.53 -6.18
N ASN A 66 12.90 16.49 -7.24
CA ASN A 66 13.81 15.37 -7.48
C ASN A 66 14.81 15.15 -6.32
N LYS A 67 15.32 16.24 -5.75
CA LYS A 67 16.22 16.18 -4.57
C LYS A 67 15.51 15.67 -3.33
N ILE A 68 14.27 16.10 -3.10
CA ILE A 68 13.45 15.66 -1.96
C ILE A 68 13.09 14.19 -2.12
N ALA A 69 12.57 13.79 -3.27
CA ALA A 69 12.19 12.42 -3.58
C ALA A 69 13.35 11.44 -3.38
N GLY A 70 14.56 11.79 -3.82
CA GLY A 70 15.76 10.97 -3.61
C GLY A 70 16.13 10.76 -2.14
N ARG A 71 15.87 11.73 -1.26
CA ARG A 71 16.08 11.60 0.19
C ARG A 71 14.96 10.82 0.88
N LEU A 72 13.73 10.91 0.37
CA LEU A 72 12.56 10.23 0.91
C LEU A 72 12.52 8.74 0.56
N THR A 73 13.10 8.32 -0.58
CA THR A 73 13.23 6.89 -0.89
C THR A 73 14.07 6.20 0.19
N PRO A 74 13.45 5.34 1.02
CA PRO A 74 14.21 4.48 1.91
C PRO A 74 15.13 3.66 1.03
N HIS A 75 16.40 3.52 1.42
CA HIS A 75 17.37 2.72 0.68
C HIS A 75 16.90 1.26 0.64
N GLY A 76 16.07 0.93 -0.34
CA GLY A 76 15.47 -0.36 -0.56
C GLY A 76 16.40 -1.21 -1.41
N GLY A 77 17.24 -2.01 -0.75
CA GLY A 77 17.67 -3.29 -1.31
C GLY A 77 18.80 -3.30 -2.32
N ASN A 78 19.77 -2.38 -2.25
CA ASN A 78 21.10 -2.70 -2.80
C ASN A 78 22.20 -2.12 -1.93
N GLY A 79 23.13 -2.99 -1.54
CA GLY A 79 24.13 -2.75 -0.50
C GLY A 79 24.82 -1.39 -0.62
N TYR A 80 25.05 -0.80 0.55
CA TYR A 80 25.91 0.36 0.78
C TYR A 80 27.37 0.06 0.40
N TYR A 81 27.63 -0.07 -0.90
CA TYR A 81 28.97 0.09 -1.46
C TYR A 81 28.96 1.34 -2.34
N SER A 82 28.78 2.48 -1.70
CA SER A 82 29.32 3.74 -2.20
C SER A 82 30.34 4.22 -1.19
N ARG A 83 31.58 3.82 -1.47
CA ARG A 83 32.85 4.35 -0.98
C ARG A 83 32.75 5.85 -0.72
N ALA A 84 32.60 6.26 0.54
CA ALA A 84 32.90 7.61 0.98
C ALA A 84 33.35 7.57 2.44
N GLY A 85 34.63 7.88 2.66
CA GLY A 85 35.16 8.41 3.91
C GLY A 85 35.14 7.51 5.14
N ARG A 86 36.31 7.00 5.51
CA ARG A 86 36.63 6.68 6.91
C ARG A 86 36.28 7.90 7.78
N GLN A 87 35.31 7.75 8.68
CA GLN A 87 35.32 8.49 9.94
C GLN A 87 34.91 7.50 11.03
N GLN A 88 35.93 7.07 11.76
CA GLN A 88 35.83 6.33 13.00
C GLN A 88 35.27 7.28 14.06
N THR A 89 34.13 6.96 14.65
CA THR A 89 33.72 7.54 15.93
C THR A 89 33.11 6.46 16.82
N ASP A 90 33.80 6.33 17.94
CA ASP A 90 33.62 5.50 19.10
C ASP A 90 32.33 5.89 19.86
N GLY A 91 31.55 4.91 20.30
CA GLY A 91 30.32 5.11 21.06
C GLY A 91 29.45 3.84 21.10
N PRO A 92 28.93 3.41 22.28
CA PRO A 92 28.21 2.15 22.42
C PRO A 92 26.83 2.27 21.79
N ARG A 93 26.69 1.76 20.57
CA ARG A 93 25.40 1.64 19.88
C ARG A 93 24.63 0.48 20.50
N THR A 94 23.64 0.81 21.32
CA THR A 94 22.61 -0.13 21.74
C THR A 94 21.78 -0.51 20.51
N TYR A 95 21.97 -1.73 20.02
CA TYR A 95 21.16 -2.28 18.94
C TYR A 95 19.83 -2.75 19.52
N VAL A 96 18.79 -1.92 19.41
CA VAL A 96 17.41 -2.38 19.62
C VAL A 96 17.01 -3.18 18.37
N LEU A 97 17.10 -4.51 18.45
CA LEU A 97 16.57 -5.40 17.42
C LEU A 97 15.04 -5.26 17.41
N GLN A 98 14.50 -4.44 16.51
CA GLN A 98 13.08 -4.48 16.20
C GLN A 98 12.76 -5.80 15.49
N PRO A 99 11.75 -6.58 15.93
CA PRO A 99 11.34 -7.79 15.26
C PRO A 99 10.86 -7.40 13.86
N ARG A 100 11.65 -7.81 12.88
CA ARG A 100 11.41 -7.64 11.45
C ARG A 100 10.17 -8.47 11.06
N ASN A 101 9.01 -7.86 11.24
CA ASN A 101 7.74 -8.25 10.65
C ASN A 101 7.90 -8.21 9.12
N ASN A 102 8.24 -9.37 8.56
CA ASN A 102 8.24 -9.63 7.12
C ASN A 102 6.87 -10.20 6.74
N THR A 103 5.81 -9.41 6.89
CA THR A 103 4.56 -9.74 6.21
C THR A 103 4.81 -9.51 4.72
N ILE A 104 5.07 -10.60 3.99
CA ILE A 104 5.18 -10.60 2.54
C ILE A 104 3.79 -10.19 2.02
N THR A 105 3.61 -8.89 1.78
CA THR A 105 2.38 -8.34 1.22
C THR A 105 2.33 -8.73 -0.25
N VAL A 106 1.76 -9.90 -0.52
CA VAL A 106 1.49 -10.36 -1.89
C VAL A 106 0.56 -9.35 -2.54
N SER A 107 0.99 -8.77 -3.67
CA SER A 107 0.20 -7.78 -4.41
C SER A 107 -1.15 -8.38 -4.80
N ILE A 108 -2.20 -7.56 -4.72
CA ILE A 108 -3.59 -7.96 -5.02
C ILE A 108 -3.73 -8.62 -6.40
N TRP A 109 -2.89 -8.23 -7.36
CA TRP A 109 -2.86 -8.79 -8.71
C TRP A 109 -2.42 -10.26 -8.75
N TRP A 110 -1.47 -10.68 -7.91
CA TRP A 110 -1.04 -12.08 -7.82
C TRP A 110 -2.13 -12.99 -7.24
N ARG A 111 -2.99 -12.46 -6.38
CA ARG A 111 -4.14 -13.22 -5.87
C ARG A 111 -5.17 -13.46 -6.98
N CYS A 112 -5.42 -12.46 -7.83
CA CYS A 112 -6.32 -12.60 -8.98
C CYS A 112 -5.80 -13.61 -10.01
N THR A 113 -4.49 -13.64 -10.30
CA THR A 113 -3.92 -14.60 -11.26
C THR A 113 -4.06 -16.04 -10.77
N VAL A 114 -3.82 -16.30 -9.48
CA VAL A 114 -3.97 -17.64 -8.88
C VAL A 114 -5.42 -18.11 -8.93
N ILE A 115 -6.39 -17.24 -8.64
CA ILE A 115 -7.82 -17.58 -8.71
C ILE A 115 -8.24 -17.91 -10.14
N ALA A 116 -7.82 -17.10 -11.12
CA ALA A 116 -8.12 -17.35 -12.54
C ALA A 116 -7.55 -18.70 -13.01
N MET A 117 -6.33 -19.05 -12.60
CA MET A 117 -5.68 -20.32 -12.95
C MET A 117 -6.44 -21.53 -12.37
N MET A 118 -6.92 -21.43 -11.12
CA MET A 118 -7.74 -22.47 -10.50
C MET A 118 -9.07 -22.69 -11.23
N VAL A 119 -9.75 -21.62 -11.66
CA VAL A 119 -11.01 -21.71 -12.42
C VAL A 119 -10.80 -22.40 -13.77
N ILE A 120 -9.72 -22.07 -14.48
CA ILE A 120 -9.38 -22.69 -15.76
C ILE A 120 -9.11 -24.19 -15.58
N ILE A 121 -8.38 -24.58 -14.53
CA ILE A 121 -8.11 -26.00 -14.24
C ILE A 121 -9.41 -26.76 -13.98
N MET A 122 -10.33 -26.20 -13.18
CA MET A 122 -11.62 -26.84 -12.93
C MET A 122 -12.45 -27.03 -14.22
N ALA A 123 -12.46 -26.04 -15.11
CA ALA A 123 -13.16 -26.13 -16.39
C ALA A 123 -12.56 -27.24 -17.28
N LEU A 124 -11.24 -27.35 -17.33
CA LEU A 124 -10.54 -28.41 -18.09
C LEU A 124 -10.84 -29.81 -17.55
N VAL A 125 -10.85 -29.98 -16.22
CA VAL A 125 -11.19 -31.27 -15.58
C VAL A 125 -12.63 -31.66 -15.89
N ALA A 126 -13.58 -30.73 -15.74
CA ALA A 126 -14.99 -30.98 -16.05
C ALA A 126 -15.19 -31.35 -17.54
N SER A 127 -14.54 -30.64 -18.45
CA SER A 127 -14.58 -30.92 -19.89
C SER A 127 -14.02 -32.30 -20.22
N THR A 128 -12.90 -32.69 -19.59
CA THR A 128 -12.27 -33.99 -19.78
C THR A 128 -13.20 -35.14 -19.34
N ILE A 129 -13.87 -35.00 -18.19
CA ILE A 129 -14.83 -36.00 -17.69
C ILE A 129 -16.03 -36.11 -18.63
N TYR A 130 -16.60 -34.99 -19.05
CA TYR A 130 -17.75 -34.97 -19.95
C TYR A 130 -17.44 -35.66 -21.28
N PHE A 131 -16.28 -35.33 -21.88
CA PHE A 131 -15.85 -35.96 -23.13
C PHE A 131 -15.63 -37.46 -22.96
N TYR A 132 -15.04 -37.88 -21.84
CA TYR A 132 -14.83 -39.29 -21.54
C TYR A 132 -16.16 -40.06 -21.41
N GLN A 133 -17.15 -39.48 -20.75
CA GLN A 133 -18.49 -40.07 -20.65
C GLN A 133 -19.17 -40.16 -22.03
N GLN A 134 -19.11 -39.08 -22.82
CA GLN A 134 -19.70 -39.05 -24.15
C GLN A 134 -19.06 -40.07 -25.09
N PHE A 135 -17.73 -40.25 -25.01
CA PHE A 135 -17.01 -41.24 -25.80
C PHE A 135 -17.48 -42.66 -25.47
N ARG A 136 -17.62 -43.00 -24.19
CA ARG A 136 -18.18 -44.30 -23.77
C ARG A 136 -19.61 -44.52 -24.23
N ASN A 137 -20.45 -43.48 -24.18
CA ASN A 137 -21.82 -43.56 -24.70
C ASN A 137 -21.86 -43.86 -26.21
N MET A 138 -20.87 -43.41 -26.98
CA MET A 138 -20.75 -43.72 -28.40
C MET A 138 -20.29 -45.17 -28.64
N GLU A 139 -19.33 -45.66 -27.86
CA GLU A 139 -18.85 -47.04 -27.93
C GLU A 139 -19.96 -48.06 -27.59
N GLU A 140 -20.78 -47.81 -26.57
CA GLU A 140 -21.91 -48.68 -26.22
C GLU A 140 -22.95 -48.76 -27.33
N ARG A 141 -23.22 -47.65 -28.03
CA ARG A 141 -24.15 -47.64 -29.18
C ARG A 141 -23.59 -48.43 -30.35
N LEU A 142 -22.29 -48.32 -30.62
CA LEU A 142 -21.60 -49.10 -31.65
C LEU A 142 -21.60 -50.60 -31.30
N MET A 143 -21.32 -50.96 -30.05
CA MET A 143 -21.37 -52.35 -29.58
C MET A 143 -22.77 -52.95 -29.57
N ARG A 144 -23.85 -52.17 -29.43
CA ARG A 144 -25.23 -52.67 -29.60
C ARG A 144 -25.63 -52.90 -31.06
N LEU A 145 -24.99 -52.22 -32.00
CA LEU A 145 -25.23 -52.40 -33.44
C LEU A 145 -24.41 -53.55 -34.03
N TYR A 146 -23.34 -53.97 -33.35
CA TYR A 146 -22.46 -55.06 -33.80
C TYR A 146 -23.04 -56.49 -33.63
N PRO A 147 -23.81 -56.87 -32.59
CA PRO A 147 -24.32 -58.24 -32.44
C PRO A 147 -25.42 -58.60 -33.44
N THR A 148 -25.99 -57.63 -34.16
CA THR A 148 -27.10 -57.86 -35.09
C THR A 148 -26.68 -58.38 -36.47
N HIS A 149 -25.38 -58.45 -36.79
CA HIS A 149 -24.90 -58.83 -38.13
C HIS A 149 -24.15 -60.16 -38.23
N THR A 150 -23.91 -60.89 -37.14
CA THR A 150 -23.07 -62.11 -37.16
C THR A 150 -23.83 -63.43 -37.06
N GLU A 151 -25.17 -63.45 -37.14
CA GLU A 151 -25.96 -64.69 -37.25
C GLU A 151 -26.99 -64.62 -38.39
N MET A 152 -26.52 -64.69 -39.64
CA MET A 152 -27.28 -65.33 -40.73
C MET A 152 -26.41 -65.43 -41.99
N SER A 153 -25.70 -66.56 -42.12
CA SER A 153 -25.43 -67.15 -43.44
C SER A 153 -25.01 -68.62 -43.25
N PRO A 154 -25.91 -69.60 -43.45
CA PRO A 154 -25.47 -70.97 -43.67
C PRO A 154 -24.79 -71.05 -45.05
N PRO A 155 -23.68 -71.79 -45.22
CA PRO A 155 -23.13 -72.02 -46.54
C PRO A 155 -24.02 -73.04 -47.26
N ASP A 156 -24.79 -72.57 -48.24
CA ASP A 156 -25.39 -73.41 -49.27
C ASP A 156 -24.31 -73.73 -50.31
N VAL A 157 -23.83 -74.97 -50.32
CA VAL A 157 -22.94 -75.50 -51.35
C VAL A 157 -23.63 -76.72 -51.96
N ARG A 158 -23.95 -76.53 -53.25
CA ARG A 158 -24.41 -77.51 -54.27
C ARG A 158 -24.10 -78.98 -54.01
#